data_AF-G0X1V0-F1
#
_entry.id   AF-G0X1V0-F1
#
_cell.length_a   1.000
_cell.length_b   1.000
_cell.length_c   1.000
_cell.angle_alpha   90.00
_cell.angle_beta   90.00
_cell.angle_gamma   90.00
#
_symmetry.space_group_name_H-M   'P 1'
#
loop_
_entity.id
_entity.type
_entity.pdbx_description
1 polymer ?
#
loop_
_entity_poly.entity_id
_entity_poly.type
_entity_poly.pdbx_seq_one_letter_code
_entity_poly.pdbx_strand_id
1 'polypeptide(L)'
;MTILLKDIFNFEDLLKKYNGKRIKLRFNTNWQENSMVFDYADMCRKKENKFVPMMLTVGNKKQSRNSEKDIQFQFIEVERHKWLFVGAYDIKTKHSLTYDLSEEFSESYAEAVRLQE
;
A
#
# COMPACT_ATOMS: atom_id res chain seq x y z
N MET A 1 -27.07 -9.61 -7.15
CA MET A 1 -26.10 -10.34 -6.30
C MET A 1 -24.99 -9.37 -5.95
N THR A 2 -24.75 -9.11 -4.67
CA THR A 2 -23.68 -8.21 -4.23
C THR A 2 -22.47 -9.05 -3.85
N ILE A 3 -21.31 -8.78 -4.46
CA ILE A 3 -20.05 -9.42 -4.08
C ILE A 3 -19.28 -8.43 -3.22
N LEU A 4 -18.88 -8.84 -2.02
CA LEU A 4 -18.13 -7.99 -1.10
C LEU A 4 -16.66 -8.41 -1.08
N LEU A 5 -15.75 -7.43 -0.91
CA LEU A 5 -14.31 -7.70 -0.82
C LEU A 5 -13.97 -8.66 0.33
N LYS A 6 -14.74 -8.60 1.42
CA LYS A 6 -14.55 -9.50 2.58
C LYS A 6 -14.74 -10.97 2.23
N ASP A 7 -15.61 -11.24 1.26
CA ASP A 7 -15.94 -12.60 0.81
C ASP A 7 -14.91 -13.05 -0.24
N ILE A 8 -14.43 -12.14 -1.10
CA ILE A 8 -13.37 -12.44 -2.08
C ILE A 8 -12.05 -12.77 -1.38
N PHE A 9 -11.69 -12.00 -0.34
CA PHE A 9 -10.38 -12.09 0.32
C PHE A 9 -10.43 -12.83 1.67
N ASN A 10 -11.54 -13.49 2.00
CA ASN A 10 -11.71 -14.26 3.25
C ASN A 10 -11.22 -13.52 4.51
N PHE A 11 -11.70 -12.29 4.69
CA PHE A 11 -11.24 -11.39 5.76
C PHE A 11 -11.35 -12.01 7.15
N GLU A 12 -12.37 -12.83 7.41
CA GLU A 12 -12.57 -13.48 8.69
C GLU A 12 -11.43 -14.46 9.02
N ASP A 13 -10.99 -15.26 8.06
CA ASP A 13 -9.91 -16.22 8.27
C ASP A 13 -8.55 -15.53 8.38
N LEU A 14 -8.34 -14.45 7.64
CA LEU A 14 -7.16 -13.60 7.81
C LEU A 14 -7.11 -12.99 9.21
N LEU A 15 -8.22 -12.47 9.74
CA LEU A 15 -8.25 -11.90 11.08
C LEU A 15 -8.06 -12.96 12.19
N LYS A 16 -8.50 -14.20 11.96
CA LYS A 16 -8.18 -15.34 12.85
C LYS A 16 -6.68 -15.66 12.82
N LYS A 17 -6.08 -15.74 11.63
CA LYS A 17 -4.64 -16.05 11.43
C LYS A 17 -3.74 -14.95 11.97
N TYR A 18 -4.12 -13.68 11.78
CA TYR A 18 -3.37 -12.50 12.18
C TYR A 18 -4.09 -11.79 13.34
N ASN A 19 -4.21 -12.49 14.47
CA ASN A 19 -4.96 -12.02 15.63
C ASN A 19 -4.47 -10.65 16.14
N GLY A 20 -5.40 -9.77 16.51
CA GLY A 20 -5.12 -8.40 16.97
C GLY A 20 -4.79 -7.41 15.87
N LYS A 21 -4.72 -7.84 14.60
CA LYS A 21 -4.66 -6.95 13.45
C LYS A 21 -6.07 -6.52 13.02
N ARG A 22 -6.14 -5.45 12.24
CA ARG A 22 -7.32 -4.98 11.51
C ARG A 22 -7.01 -4.92 10.02
N ILE A 23 -8.03 -5.08 9.20
CA ILE A 23 -7.90 -4.95 7.76
C ILE A 23 -8.06 -3.49 7.37
N LYS A 24 -7.12 -2.98 6.57
CA LYS A 24 -7.15 -1.64 6.01
C LYS A 24 -7.04 -1.72 4.50
N LEU A 25 -7.99 -1.13 3.81
CA LEU A 25 -7.94 -1.00 2.35
C LEU A 25 -7.31 0.35 2.00
N ARG A 26 -6.29 0.35 1.16
CA ARG A 26 -5.65 1.57 0.65
C ARG A 26 -5.85 1.64 -0.86
N PHE A 27 -6.47 2.73 -1.30
CA PHE A 27 -6.74 3.04 -2.69
C PHE A 27 -5.80 4.17 -3.10
N ASN A 28 -4.80 3.86 -3.92
CA ASN A 28 -3.77 4.80 -4.31
C ASN A 28 -4.09 5.37 -5.70
N THR A 29 -4.23 6.68 -5.77
CA THR A 29 -4.37 7.43 -7.03
C THR A 29 -3.03 8.04 -7.41
N ASN A 30 -2.87 8.33 -8.70
CA ASN A 30 -1.69 9.01 -9.20
C ASN A 30 -1.54 10.39 -8.54
N TRP A 31 -0.30 10.81 -8.34
CA TRP A 31 0.05 12.10 -7.77
C TRP A 31 1.39 12.58 -8.34
N GLN A 32 1.73 13.82 -8.05
CA GLN A 32 2.95 14.46 -8.53
C GLN A 32 3.59 15.26 -7.40
N GLU A 33 4.91 15.21 -7.33
CA GLU A 33 5.72 16.07 -6.47
C GLU A 33 6.80 16.70 -7.34
N ASN A 34 6.84 18.04 -7.38
CA ASN A 34 7.73 18.78 -8.30
C ASN A 34 7.60 18.26 -9.74
N SER A 35 8.69 17.78 -10.35
CA SER A 35 8.73 17.19 -11.69
C SER A 35 8.51 15.67 -11.70
N MET A 36 8.37 15.02 -10.54
CA MET A 36 8.20 13.57 -10.44
C MET A 36 6.72 13.20 -10.47
N VAL A 37 6.33 12.45 -11.50
CA VAL A 37 5.00 11.85 -11.61
C VAL A 37 5.03 10.44 -11.06
N PHE A 38 4.12 10.15 -10.13
CA PHE A 38 3.91 8.83 -9.55
C PHE A 38 2.65 8.21 -10.15
N ASP A 39 2.82 7.61 -11.33
CA ASP A 39 1.79 6.81 -11.98
C ASP A 39 1.85 5.37 -11.47
N TYR A 40 0.94 4.99 -10.58
CA TYR A 40 0.96 3.66 -9.97
C TYR A 40 0.71 2.55 -10.98
N ALA A 41 -0.12 2.77 -12.00
CA ALA A 41 -0.39 1.78 -13.04
C ALA A 41 0.87 1.52 -13.87
N ASP A 42 1.56 2.59 -14.27
CA ASP A 42 2.80 2.47 -15.05
C ASP A 42 3.95 1.88 -14.22
N MET A 43 4.14 2.34 -12.98
CA MET A 43 5.13 1.79 -12.06
C MET A 43 4.92 0.29 -11.82
N CYS A 44 3.67 -0.14 -11.64
CA CYS A 44 3.32 -1.56 -11.48
C CYS A 44 3.66 -2.35 -12.75
N ARG A 45 3.24 -1.84 -13.92
CA ARG A 45 3.45 -2.49 -15.23
C ARG A 45 4.94 -2.65 -15.55
N LYS A 46 5.73 -1.62 -15.28
CA LYS A 46 7.19 -1.59 -15.50
C LYS A 46 7.99 -2.27 -14.39
N LYS A 47 7.33 -2.70 -13.31
CA LYS A 47 7.96 -3.32 -12.13
C LYS A 47 9.04 -2.43 -11.53
N GLU A 48 8.76 -1.14 -11.40
CA GLU A 48 9.72 -0.18 -10.86
C GLU A 48 10.01 -0.45 -9.39
N ASN A 49 11.27 -0.36 -8.98
CA ASN A 49 11.71 -0.63 -7.61
C ASN A 49 11.02 0.29 -6.58
N LYS A 50 10.65 1.51 -6.99
CA LYS A 50 9.94 2.47 -6.14
C LYS A 50 8.45 2.15 -5.93
N PHE A 51 7.86 1.21 -6.67
CA PHE A 51 6.42 0.94 -6.63
C PHE A 51 5.91 0.61 -5.21
N VAL A 52 6.54 -0.38 -4.55
CA VAL A 52 6.16 -0.81 -3.20
C VAL A 52 6.44 0.28 -2.16
N PRO A 53 7.64 0.91 -2.12
CA PRO A 53 7.89 2.06 -1.27
C PRO A 53 6.82 3.15 -1.38
N MET A 54 6.41 3.51 -2.61
CA MET A 54 5.43 4.58 -2.82
C MET A 54 4.02 4.21 -2.33
N MET A 55 3.61 2.95 -2.43
CA MET A 55 2.32 2.51 -1.87
C MET A 55 2.32 2.48 -0.35
N LEU A 56 3.47 2.13 0.24
CA LEU A 56 3.65 2.01 1.69
C LEU A 56 4.15 3.29 2.36
N THR A 57 4.18 4.42 1.64
CA THR A 57 4.54 5.74 2.20
C THR A 57 3.80 6.02 3.49
N VAL A 58 4.50 6.64 4.44
CA VAL A 58 3.94 6.95 5.75
C VAL A 58 3.02 8.18 5.72
N GLY A 59 3.06 8.96 4.64
CA GLY A 59 2.30 10.21 4.53
C GLY A 59 2.98 11.32 5.34
N ASN A 60 2.21 12.23 5.92
CA ASN A 60 2.80 13.38 6.61
C ASN A 60 3.22 13.05 8.06
N LYS A 61 4.12 13.88 8.61
CA LYS A 61 4.65 13.73 9.98
C LYS A 61 3.57 13.82 11.08
N LYS A 62 2.41 14.41 10.81
CA LYS A 62 1.31 14.59 11.77
C LYS A 62 0.38 13.38 11.83
N GLN A 63 0.27 12.61 10.75
CA GLN A 63 -0.63 11.47 10.64
C GLN A 63 -0.01 10.36 9.79
N SER A 64 0.49 9.33 10.47
CA SER A 64 0.98 8.13 9.82
C SER A 64 -0.17 7.40 9.12
N ARG A 65 0.05 7.08 7.84
CA ARG A 65 -0.83 6.22 7.04
C ARG A 65 -0.72 4.76 7.42
N ASN A 66 0.22 4.37 8.28
CA ASN A 66 0.54 2.98 8.59
C ASN A 66 0.41 2.71 10.09
N SER A 67 -0.05 1.51 10.43
CA SER A 67 -0.06 1.01 11.80
C SER A 67 0.42 -0.43 11.80
N GLU A 68 1.19 -0.80 12.82
CA GLU A 68 1.58 -2.18 13.08
C GLU A 68 0.36 -3.05 13.41
N LYS A 69 -0.82 -2.45 13.63
CA LYS A 69 -2.08 -3.18 13.75
C LYS A 69 -2.74 -3.43 12.40
N ASP A 70 -2.20 -2.96 11.28
CA ASP A 70 -2.84 -3.07 9.97
C ASP A 70 -2.32 -4.28 9.18
N ILE A 71 -3.24 -5.02 8.58
CA ILE A 71 -3.01 -5.73 7.32
C ILE A 71 -3.53 -4.82 6.22
N GLN A 72 -2.65 -4.33 5.37
CA GLN A 72 -2.98 -3.39 4.30
C GLN A 72 -3.20 -4.11 2.98
N PHE A 73 -4.41 -4.01 2.45
CA PHE A 73 -4.73 -4.39 1.08
C PHE A 73 -4.53 -3.18 0.19
N GLN A 74 -3.60 -3.28 -0.75
CA GLN A 74 -3.22 -2.20 -1.64
C GLN A 74 -3.96 -2.33 -2.97
N PHE A 75 -4.61 -1.24 -3.35
CA PHE A 75 -5.26 -1.06 -4.63
C PHE A 75 -4.66 0.15 -5.33
N ILE A 76 -4.58 0.08 -6.65
CA ILE A 76 -4.16 1.20 -7.51
C ILE A 76 -5.27 1.50 -8.52
N GLU A 77 -5.46 2.78 -8.83
CA GLU A 77 -6.37 3.17 -9.91
C GLU A 77 -5.68 2.91 -11.26
N VAL A 78 -6.30 2.10 -12.12
CA VAL A 78 -5.78 1.82 -13.48
C VAL A 78 -6.54 2.58 -14.56
N GLU A 79 -7.80 2.91 -14.28
CA GLU A 79 -8.64 3.83 -15.03
C GLU A 79 -9.63 4.48 -14.05
N ARG A 80 -10.34 5.54 -14.45
CA ARG A 80 -11.30 6.23 -13.57
C ARG A 80 -12.27 5.25 -12.91
N HIS A 81 -12.21 5.16 -11.58
CA HIS A 81 -13.00 4.26 -10.74
C HIS A 81 -12.78 2.75 -10.97
N LYS A 82 -11.72 2.35 -11.71
CA LYS A 82 -11.28 0.96 -11.85
C LYS A 82 -10.06 0.73 -10.98
N TRP A 83 -10.20 -0.17 -10.02
CA TRP A 83 -9.18 -0.46 -9.02
C TRP A 83 -8.59 -1.85 -9.22
N LEU A 84 -7.26 -1.93 -9.31
CA LEU A 84 -6.52 -3.17 -9.36
C LEU A 84 -5.98 -3.51 -7.97
N PHE A 85 -6.28 -4.70 -7.47
CA PHE A 85 -5.61 -5.25 -6.29
C PHE A 85 -4.18 -5.66 -6.64
N VAL A 86 -3.20 -5.13 -5.91
CA VAL A 86 -1.77 -5.36 -6.21
C VAL A 86 -1.03 -6.09 -5.09
N GLY A 87 -1.65 -6.25 -3.92
CA GLY A 87 -1.12 -7.09 -2.85
C GLY A 87 -1.67 -6.76 -1.48
N ALA A 88 -1.52 -7.71 -0.57
CA ALA A 88 -1.78 -7.53 0.85
C ALA A 88 -0.46 -7.58 1.64
N TYR A 89 -0.34 -6.74 2.66
CA TYR A 89 0.89 -6.54 3.41
C TYR A 89 0.60 -6.50 4.91
N ASP A 90 1.30 -7.33 5.68
CA ASP A 90 1.34 -7.22 7.13
C ASP A 90 2.37 -6.17 7.55
N ILE A 91 1.90 -5.05 8.10
CA ILE A 91 2.76 -3.94 8.51
C ILE A 91 3.50 -4.34 9.78
N LYS A 92 4.84 -4.27 9.74
CA LYS A 92 5.71 -4.61 10.87
C LYS A 92 6.09 -3.38 11.67
N THR A 93 6.45 -2.29 11.00
CA THR A 93 6.83 -1.03 11.63
C THR A 93 6.40 0.15 10.74
N LYS A 94 5.95 1.24 11.37
CA LYS A 94 5.37 2.39 10.63
C LYS A 94 6.40 3.35 10.02
N HIS A 95 7.63 3.40 10.52
CA HIS A 95 8.71 4.32 10.09
C HIS A 95 10.06 3.61 10.19
N SER A 96 10.29 2.61 9.35
CA SER A 96 11.52 1.82 9.40
C SER A 96 12.43 2.11 8.21
N LEU A 97 11.87 2.44 7.06
CA LEU A 97 12.62 2.49 5.81
C LEU A 97 12.46 3.84 5.11
N THR A 98 13.52 4.22 4.41
CA THR A 98 13.58 5.40 3.54
C THR A 98 13.92 4.93 2.13
N TYR A 99 13.25 5.51 1.15
CA TYR A 99 13.55 5.31 -0.27
C TYR A 99 13.96 6.65 -0.88
N ASP A 100 15.20 6.73 -1.35
CA ASP A 100 15.74 7.92 -2.00
C ASP A 100 15.32 7.91 -3.48
N LEU A 101 14.50 8.89 -3.86
CA LEU A 101 14.00 9.07 -5.23
C LEU A 101 14.95 9.96 -6.06
N SER A 102 15.64 10.87 -5.39
CA SER A 102 16.75 11.68 -5.89
C SER A 102 17.64 12.11 -4.73
N GLU A 103 18.71 12.85 -5.02
CA GLU A 103 19.59 13.45 -3.99
C GLU A 103 18.83 14.40 -3.04
N GLU A 104 17.76 15.02 -3.51
CA GLU A 104 16.99 16.03 -2.76
C GLU A 104 15.64 15.51 -2.26
N PHE A 105 15.19 14.35 -2.75
CA PHE A 105 13.87 13.82 -2.43
C PHE A 105 13.92 12.37 -1.98
N SER A 106 13.47 12.14 -0.75
CA SER A 106 13.32 10.81 -0.17
C SER A 106 11.99 10.70 0.56
N GLU A 107 11.47 9.48 0.59
CA GLU A 107 10.19 9.17 1.21
C GLU A 107 10.36 8.05 2.23
N SER A 108 9.81 8.27 3.42
CA SER A 108 9.70 7.21 4.40
C SER A 108 8.52 6.30 4.07
N TYR A 109 8.72 5.00 4.24
CA TYR A 109 7.69 3.99 4.06
C TYR A 109 7.72 2.94 5.17
N ALA A 110 6.60 2.23 5.31
CA ALA A 110 6.51 1.15 6.30
C ALA A 110 7.29 -0.08 5.85
N GLU A 111 7.94 -0.73 6.82
CA GLU A 111 8.40 -2.09 6.65
C GLU A 111 7.20 -3.02 6.75
N ALA A 112 7.06 -3.90 5.76
CA ALA A 112 5.93 -4.80 5.70
C ALA A 112 6.31 -6.11 5.02
N VAL A 113 5.63 -7.18 5.40
CA VAL A 113 5.76 -8.49 4.77
C VAL A 113 4.56 -8.70 3.86
N ARG A 114 4.83 -8.95 2.57
CA ARG A 114 3.76 -9.30 1.63
C ARG A 114 3.15 -10.63 2.06
N LEU A 115 1.83 -10.68 2.17
CA LEU A 115 1.11 -11.91 2.39
C LEU A 115 1.20 -12.75 1.12
N GLN A 116 1.74 -13.96 1.25
CA GLN A 116 1.70 -14.97 0.20
C GLN A 116 0.47 -15.86 0.47
N GLU A 117 -0.19 -16.26 -0.62
CA GLU A 117 -1.28 -17.24 -0.61
C GLU A 117 -0.78 -18.61 -0.11
#